data_AF-A0A9X4FR00-F1
#
_entry.id   AF-A0A9X4FR00-F1
#
_cell.length_a   1.000
_cell.length_b   1.000
_cell.length_c   1.000
_cell.angle_alpha   90.00
_cell.angle_beta   90.00
_cell.angle_gamma   90.00
#
_symmetry.space_group_name_H-M   'P 1'
#
loop_
_entity.id
_entity.type
_entity.pdbx_description
1 polymer ?
#
loop_
_entity_poly.entity_id
_entity_poly.type
_entity_poly.pdbx_seq_one_letter_code
_entity_poly.pdbx_strand_id
1 'polypeptide(L)'
;MPNGNSITYRNNLYKTAQSRNFGENTKYVGLQDVLPNQFNYRCKDLDFTINFGSLSQREQDQVKMDIQSAYDAYKAKFCIDRPEAVQIYIFNNEDDYRKYGALIPRFAGYQSMIDNSGGMASGEILMCYKTAYMDNVLAHELGHVFQFKFSPTKVRELDYVNGQLMANAIGLEVEEKNYKAICKQMGVDEYKDRGWMFQFKYKDTTGSIYRKDLSEAEKFQIIQRVKNSGLDEY
;
A
#
# COMPACT_ATOMS: atom_id res chain seq x y z
N MET A 1 22.71 6.54 5.72
CA MET A 1 21.38 6.67 5.07
C MET A 1 20.35 6.32 6.12
N PRO A 2 19.34 7.16 6.38
CA PRO A 2 18.48 6.96 7.54
C PRO A 2 17.66 5.68 7.37
N ASN A 3 17.52 4.93 8.47
CA ASN A 3 16.78 3.68 8.63
C ASN A 3 15.30 3.89 8.22
N GLY A 4 15.02 3.81 6.92
CA GLY A 4 13.84 4.34 6.20
C GLY A 4 12.47 3.78 6.60
N ASN A 5 12.08 3.98 7.86
CA ASN A 5 10.89 3.37 8.47
C ASN A 5 9.69 4.31 8.67
N SER A 6 9.65 5.51 8.09
CA SER A 6 8.48 6.37 8.31
C SER A 6 7.61 6.45 7.06
N ILE A 7 6.63 5.55 6.96
CA ILE A 7 5.35 5.85 6.31
C ILE A 7 4.94 7.27 6.74
N THR A 8 4.79 8.17 5.77
CA THR A 8 4.73 9.61 6.05
C THR A 8 3.31 10.15 6.01
N TYR A 9 2.55 9.77 4.98
CA TYR A 9 1.31 10.44 4.59
C TYR A 9 0.07 9.67 5.00
N ARG A 10 0.12 8.32 5.02
CA ARG A 10 -1.03 7.46 5.35
C ARG A 10 -2.26 7.86 4.52
N ASN A 11 -2.15 7.70 3.20
CA ASN A 11 -3.07 8.29 2.23
C ASN A 11 -4.54 7.84 2.35
N ASN A 12 -4.86 6.83 3.17
CA ASN A 12 -6.22 6.31 3.42
C ASN A 12 -6.95 5.86 2.14
N LEU A 13 -6.19 5.44 1.13
CA LEU A 13 -6.70 4.94 -0.15
C LEU A 13 -7.39 3.57 -0.01
N TYR A 14 -6.99 2.81 1.02
CA TYR A 14 -7.50 1.48 1.31
C TYR A 14 -8.16 1.46 2.69
N LYS A 15 -9.37 0.91 2.76
CA LYS A 15 -10.12 0.82 4.03
C LYS A 15 -10.19 -0.61 4.51
N THR A 16 -9.86 -0.83 5.78
CA THR A 16 -10.03 -2.14 6.44
C THR A 16 -11.45 -2.66 6.20
N ALA A 17 -11.57 -3.91 5.80
CA ALA A 17 -12.83 -4.61 5.71
C ALA A 17 -13.05 -5.49 6.95
N GLN A 18 -14.26 -6.00 7.13
CA GLN A 18 -14.58 -6.90 8.23
C GLN A 18 -13.73 -8.18 8.14
N SER A 19 -13.23 -8.65 9.28
CA SER A 19 -12.43 -9.88 9.37
C SER A 19 -13.26 -11.10 8.95
N ARG A 20 -12.59 -12.06 8.31
CA ARG A 20 -13.15 -13.37 7.98
C ARG A 20 -13.25 -14.23 9.25
N ASN A 21 -14.47 -14.58 9.62
CA ASN A 21 -14.73 -15.43 10.78
C ASN A 21 -15.29 -16.79 10.33
N PHE A 22 -14.56 -17.86 10.65
CA PHE A 22 -14.93 -19.25 10.35
C PHE A 22 -15.26 -20.05 11.62
N GLY A 23 -15.48 -19.37 12.75
CA GLY A 23 -15.77 -20.00 14.04
C GLY A 23 -14.64 -20.92 14.52
N GLU A 24 -15.00 -22.04 15.13
CA GLU A 24 -14.08 -23.04 15.69
C GLU A 24 -13.43 -23.95 14.62
N ASN A 25 -13.90 -23.90 13.37
CA ASN A 25 -13.43 -24.76 12.28
C ASN A 25 -12.19 -24.22 11.56
N THR A 26 -11.35 -23.43 12.22
CA THR A 26 -10.15 -22.83 11.62
C THR A 26 -9.19 -23.86 11.01
N LYS A 27 -9.20 -25.11 11.50
CA LYS A 27 -8.40 -26.23 10.96
C LYS A 27 -8.73 -26.64 9.52
N TYR A 28 -9.89 -26.27 8.99
CA TYR A 28 -10.32 -26.61 7.62
C TYR A 28 -10.36 -25.39 6.70
N VAL A 29 -9.94 -24.22 7.19
CA VAL A 29 -9.95 -22.98 6.39
C VAL A 29 -8.82 -23.03 5.38
N GLY A 30 -9.17 -23.02 4.11
CA GLY A 30 -8.24 -22.89 3.00
C GLY A 30 -8.02 -21.43 2.61
N LEU A 31 -6.95 -21.18 1.84
CA LEU A 31 -6.62 -19.84 1.36
C LEU A 31 -7.76 -19.21 0.54
N GLN A 32 -8.47 -20.03 -0.26
CA GLN A 32 -9.60 -19.58 -1.07
C GLN A 32 -10.81 -19.15 -0.23
N ASP A 33 -10.98 -19.68 0.99
CA ASP A 33 -12.06 -19.24 1.89
C ASP A 33 -11.79 -17.83 2.41
N VAL A 34 -10.52 -17.52 2.66
CA VAL A 34 -10.06 -16.23 3.18
C VAL A 34 -10.00 -15.17 2.07
N LEU A 35 -9.45 -15.55 0.92
CA LEU A 35 -9.20 -14.71 -0.26
C LEU A 35 -9.95 -15.27 -1.48
N PRO A 36 -11.28 -15.19 -1.52
CA PRO A 36 -12.08 -15.87 -2.55
C PRO A 36 -12.04 -15.16 -3.91
N ASN A 37 -11.54 -13.93 -3.98
CA ASN A 37 -11.58 -13.12 -5.18
C ASN A 37 -10.20 -13.00 -5.81
N GLN A 38 -10.19 -12.85 -7.14
CA GLN A 38 -8.96 -12.68 -7.90
C GLN A 38 -9.19 -11.74 -9.10
N PHE A 39 -8.17 -10.96 -9.44
CA PHE A 39 -8.05 -10.37 -10.78
C PHE A 39 -6.61 -10.45 -11.27
N ASN A 40 -6.45 -10.43 -12.60
CA ASN A 40 -5.14 -10.37 -13.24
C ASN A 40 -4.88 -8.96 -13.76
N TYR A 41 -3.63 -8.53 -13.69
CA TYR A 41 -3.18 -7.24 -14.20
C TYR A 41 -1.82 -7.40 -14.86
N ARG A 42 -1.67 -6.84 -16.07
CA ARG A 42 -0.39 -6.82 -16.77
C ARG A 42 0.18 -5.41 -16.75
N CYS A 43 1.36 -5.25 -16.18
CA CYS A 43 2.13 -4.00 -16.19
C CYS A 43 3.37 -4.21 -17.06
N LYS A 44 3.32 -3.65 -18.29
CA LYS A 44 4.33 -3.86 -19.34
C LYS A 44 4.52 -5.37 -19.62
N ASP A 45 5.68 -5.91 -19.26
CA ASP A 45 6.06 -7.29 -19.52
C ASP A 45 5.88 -8.20 -18.29
N LEU A 46 5.34 -7.68 -17.18
CA LEU A 46 5.09 -8.42 -15.95
C LEU A 46 3.59 -8.68 -15.77
N ASP A 47 3.27 -9.96 -15.54
CA ASP A 47 1.93 -10.38 -15.15
C ASP A 47 1.81 -10.44 -13.62
N PHE A 48 0.69 -9.94 -13.12
CA PHE A 48 0.33 -9.95 -11.71
C PHE A 48 -0.99 -10.68 -11.52
N THR A 49 -1.02 -11.59 -10.55
CA THR A 49 -2.24 -12.21 -10.07
C THR A 49 -2.52 -11.71 -8.65
N ILE A 50 -3.62 -10.99 -8.48
CA ILE A 50 -4.00 -10.36 -7.22
C ILE A 50 -5.13 -11.18 -6.60
N ASN A 51 -4.86 -11.85 -5.49
CA ASN A 51 -5.81 -12.58 -4.68
C ASN A 51 -6.22 -11.72 -3.47
N PHE A 52 -7.51 -11.60 -3.19
CA PHE A 52 -7.97 -10.67 -2.16
C PHE A 52 -9.25 -11.12 -1.46
N GLY A 53 -9.39 -10.64 -0.21
CA GLY A 53 -10.60 -10.84 0.59
C GLY A 53 -11.75 -9.97 0.09
N SER A 54 -11.56 -8.64 0.09
CA SER A 54 -12.54 -7.63 -0.34
C SER A 54 -11.85 -6.34 -0.80
N LEU A 55 -12.00 -6.03 -2.09
CA LEU A 55 -11.55 -4.77 -2.69
C LEU A 55 -12.69 -4.20 -3.55
N SER A 56 -13.08 -2.96 -3.28
CA SER A 56 -13.98 -2.22 -4.16
C SER A 56 -13.31 -1.98 -5.52
N GLN A 57 -14.09 -1.68 -6.57
CA GLN A 57 -13.55 -1.40 -7.90
C GLN A 57 -12.50 -0.28 -7.86
N ARG A 58 -12.76 0.78 -7.09
CA ARG A 58 -11.82 1.89 -6.88
C ARG A 58 -10.51 1.44 -6.24
N GLU A 59 -10.57 0.56 -5.24
CA GLU A 59 -9.36 0.02 -4.61
C GLU A 59 -8.60 -0.91 -5.56
N GLN A 60 -9.27 -1.70 -6.39
CA GLN A 60 -8.61 -2.52 -7.42
C GLN A 60 -7.89 -1.65 -8.45
N ASP A 61 -8.50 -0.55 -8.88
CA ASP A 61 -7.86 0.38 -9.81
C ASP A 61 -6.69 1.11 -9.14
N GLN A 62 -6.79 1.42 -7.85
CA GLN A 62 -5.66 1.93 -7.07
C GLN A 62 -4.51 0.92 -6.97
N VAL A 63 -4.80 -0.37 -6.71
CA VAL A 63 -3.76 -1.43 -6.72
C VAL A 63 -3.01 -1.46 -8.04
N LYS A 64 -3.71 -1.35 -9.18
CA LYS A 64 -3.06 -1.30 -10.51
C LYS A 64 -2.14 -0.07 -10.65
N MET A 65 -2.60 1.10 -10.18
CA MET A 65 -1.80 2.33 -10.22
C MET A 65 -0.56 2.26 -9.31
N ASP A 66 -0.69 1.66 -8.12
CA ASP A 66 0.41 1.47 -7.18
C ASP A 66 1.44 0.48 -7.73
N ILE A 67 0.99 -0.63 -8.34
CA ILE A 67 1.87 -1.58 -9.05
C ILE A 67 2.63 -0.89 -10.17
N GLN A 68 1.94 -0.14 -11.03
CA GLN A 68 2.57 0.58 -12.14
C GLN A 68 3.58 1.61 -11.63
N SER A 69 3.23 2.34 -10.56
CA SER A 69 4.12 3.34 -9.97
C SER A 69 5.35 2.72 -9.33
N ALA A 70 5.21 1.59 -8.63
CA ALA A 70 6.33 0.84 -8.08
C ALA A 70 7.26 0.31 -9.19
N TYR A 71 6.68 -0.22 -10.27
CA TYR A 71 7.44 -0.66 -11.44
C TYR A 71 8.23 0.48 -12.07
N ASP A 72 7.59 1.63 -12.32
CA ASP A 72 8.23 2.79 -12.92
C ASP A 72 9.34 3.36 -12.02
N ALA A 73 9.08 3.47 -10.71
CA ALA A 73 10.03 3.94 -9.70
C ALA A 73 11.27 3.04 -9.63
N TYR A 74 11.08 1.72 -9.74
CA TYR A 74 12.16 0.75 -9.76
C TYR A 74 12.93 0.83 -11.08
N LYS A 75 12.24 0.77 -12.22
CA LYS A 75 12.84 0.78 -13.56
C LYS A 75 13.66 2.04 -13.85
N ALA A 76 13.26 3.18 -13.29
CA ALA A 76 14.02 4.43 -13.39
C ALA A 76 15.40 4.35 -12.73
N LYS A 77 15.59 3.43 -11.77
CA LYS A 77 16.82 3.28 -10.99
C LYS A 77 17.60 2.02 -11.40
N PHE A 78 16.91 1.02 -11.93
CA PHE A 78 17.42 -0.35 -12.03
C PHE A 78 16.90 -1.08 -13.28
N CYS A 79 17.74 -1.92 -13.87
CA CYS A 79 17.34 -2.80 -14.98
C CYS A 79 16.58 -4.03 -14.44
N ILE A 80 15.53 -4.47 -15.15
CA ILE A 80 14.77 -5.69 -14.84
C ILE A 80 15.14 -6.73 -15.90
N ASP A 81 15.83 -7.79 -15.51
CA ASP A 81 16.42 -8.73 -16.48
C ASP A 81 15.52 -9.92 -16.84
N ARG A 82 14.48 -10.25 -16.04
CA ARG A 82 13.55 -11.37 -16.36
C ARG A 82 12.15 -11.15 -15.78
N PRO A 83 11.10 -11.12 -16.61
CA PRO A 83 9.75 -11.10 -16.09
C PRO A 83 9.25 -12.51 -15.76
N GLU A 84 9.08 -12.79 -14.48
CA GLU A 84 8.20 -13.86 -13.99
C GLU A 84 6.93 -13.27 -13.38
N ALA A 85 5.83 -14.03 -13.43
CA ALA A 85 4.55 -13.60 -12.87
C ALA A 85 4.63 -13.41 -11.35
N VAL A 86 4.02 -12.35 -10.84
CA VAL A 86 4.01 -12.01 -9.40
C VAL A 86 2.64 -12.33 -8.80
N GLN A 87 2.62 -12.98 -7.64
CA GLN A 87 1.40 -13.24 -6.88
C GLN A 87 1.29 -12.29 -5.69
N ILE A 88 0.16 -11.61 -5.60
CA ILE A 88 -0.14 -10.64 -4.55
C ILE A 88 -1.33 -11.15 -3.74
N TYR A 89 -1.20 -11.18 -2.41
CA TYR A 89 -2.27 -11.56 -1.49
C TYR A 89 -2.65 -10.38 -0.58
N ILE A 90 -3.90 -9.92 -0.68
CA ILE A 90 -4.39 -8.74 0.07
C ILE A 90 -5.49 -9.16 1.04
N PHE A 91 -5.15 -9.20 2.32
CA PHE A 91 -6.09 -9.51 3.41
C PHE A 91 -6.95 -8.30 3.77
N ASN A 92 -8.15 -8.55 4.31
CA ASN A 92 -9.13 -7.51 4.63
C ASN A 92 -8.62 -6.51 5.69
N ASN A 93 -7.76 -6.97 6.59
CA ASN A 93 -7.21 -6.22 7.72
C ASN A 93 -6.04 -7.00 8.34
N GLU A 94 -5.43 -6.42 9.37
CA GLU A 94 -4.29 -6.96 10.12
C GLU A 94 -4.61 -8.31 10.80
N ASP A 95 -5.83 -8.49 11.33
CA ASP A 95 -6.21 -9.72 12.02
C ASP A 95 -6.28 -10.92 11.05
N ASP A 96 -6.91 -10.73 9.89
CA ASP A 96 -6.98 -11.76 8.85
C ASP A 96 -5.58 -12.10 8.33
N TYR A 97 -4.72 -11.09 8.16
CA TYR A 97 -3.33 -11.27 7.75
C TYR A 97 -2.54 -12.09 8.77
N ARG A 98 -2.59 -11.74 10.05
CA ARG A 98 -1.90 -12.48 11.11
C ARG A 98 -2.41 -13.90 11.25
N LYS A 99 -3.73 -14.07 11.22
CA LYS A 99 -4.37 -15.36 11.46
C LYS A 99 -4.21 -16.34 10.30
N TYR A 100 -4.21 -15.84 9.06
CA TYR A 100 -4.28 -16.68 7.87
C TYR A 100 -3.10 -16.50 6.90
N GLY A 101 -2.15 -15.59 7.15
CA GLY A 101 -0.98 -15.38 6.31
C GLY A 101 -0.14 -16.64 6.10
N ALA A 102 -0.04 -17.47 7.14
CA ALA A 102 0.66 -18.75 7.09
C ALA A 102 -0.02 -19.83 6.21
N LEU A 103 -1.26 -19.60 5.75
CA LEU A 103 -1.91 -20.48 4.76
C LEU A 103 -1.24 -20.39 3.37
N ILE A 104 -0.49 -19.32 3.11
CA ILE A 104 0.31 -19.21 1.89
C ILE A 104 1.57 -20.08 2.08
N PRO A 105 1.79 -21.14 1.28
CA PRO A 105 2.83 -22.14 1.55
C PRO A 105 4.24 -21.56 1.71
N ARG A 106 4.55 -20.49 0.98
CA ARG A 106 5.84 -19.78 1.05
C ARG A 106 6.11 -19.15 2.42
N PHE A 107 5.06 -18.86 3.19
CA PHE A 107 5.12 -18.17 4.48
C PHE A 107 4.73 -19.04 5.68
N ALA A 108 4.41 -20.32 5.47
CA ALA A 108 3.91 -21.22 6.52
C ALA A 108 4.84 -21.34 7.75
N GLY A 109 6.15 -21.18 7.57
CA GLY A 109 7.15 -21.22 8.64
C GLY A 109 7.46 -19.87 9.31
N TYR A 110 6.79 -18.79 8.94
CA TYR A 110 7.20 -17.42 9.29
C TYR A 110 6.20 -16.65 10.16
N GLN A 111 5.37 -17.35 10.97
CA GLN A 111 4.33 -16.72 11.80
C GLN A 111 4.83 -15.53 12.63
N SER A 112 6.01 -15.65 13.26
CA SER A 112 6.58 -14.55 14.05
C SER A 112 6.88 -13.30 13.22
N MET A 113 7.27 -13.44 11.95
CA MET A 113 7.49 -12.29 11.06
C MET A 113 6.16 -11.68 10.60
N ILE A 114 5.16 -12.53 10.31
CA ILE A 114 3.80 -12.12 9.97
C ILE A 114 3.22 -11.27 11.11
N ASP A 115 3.34 -11.72 12.36
CA ASP A 115 2.77 -11.00 13.50
C ASP A 115 3.34 -9.59 13.68
N ASN A 116 4.57 -9.35 13.21
CA ASN A 116 5.33 -8.12 13.44
C ASN A 116 5.55 -7.27 12.18
N SER A 117 4.82 -7.53 11.08
CA SER A 117 4.99 -6.80 9.81
C SER A 117 3.67 -6.34 9.20
N GLY A 118 3.76 -5.28 8.37
CA GLY A 118 2.63 -4.79 7.56
C GLY A 118 2.44 -5.55 6.25
N GLY A 119 3.49 -6.24 5.80
CA GLY A 119 3.58 -6.99 4.57
C GLY A 119 4.82 -7.87 4.57
N MET A 120 4.89 -8.80 3.62
CA MET A 120 6.03 -9.69 3.48
C MET A 120 6.15 -10.16 2.03
N ALA A 121 7.38 -10.21 1.51
CA ALA A 121 7.71 -10.76 0.20
C ALA A 121 8.70 -11.93 0.30
N SER A 122 8.58 -12.88 -0.63
CA SER A 122 9.54 -13.98 -0.81
C SER A 122 9.53 -14.47 -2.25
N GLY A 123 10.58 -14.15 -3.01
CA GLY A 123 10.64 -14.42 -4.45
C GLY A 123 9.57 -13.64 -5.19
N GLU A 124 8.71 -14.33 -5.92
CA GLU A 124 7.64 -13.77 -6.76
C GLU A 124 6.31 -13.59 -6.02
N ILE A 125 6.29 -13.85 -4.72
CA ILE A 125 5.09 -13.81 -3.89
C ILE A 125 5.22 -12.68 -2.87
N LEU A 126 4.17 -11.88 -2.73
CA LEU A 126 4.02 -10.95 -1.62
C LEU A 126 2.63 -10.99 -1.00
N MET A 127 2.55 -10.60 0.26
CA MET A 127 1.29 -10.44 0.98
C MET A 127 1.28 -9.17 1.81
N CYS A 128 0.11 -8.55 1.93
CA CYS A 128 -0.14 -7.40 2.79
C CYS A 128 -1.63 -7.34 3.18
N TYR A 129 -2.03 -6.32 3.92
CA TYR A 129 -3.43 -6.12 4.29
C TYR A 129 -3.89 -4.68 4.09
N LYS A 130 -5.22 -4.51 3.99
CA LYS A 130 -5.82 -3.19 3.87
C LYS A 130 -5.60 -2.37 5.13
N THR A 131 -5.00 -1.21 4.96
CA THR A 131 -4.73 -0.22 6.01
C THR A 131 -4.51 1.14 5.38
N ALA A 132 -4.47 2.20 6.20
CA ALA A 132 -4.32 3.58 5.76
C ALA A 132 -3.04 3.86 4.96
N TYR A 133 -2.08 2.95 5.00
CA TYR A 133 -0.74 3.05 4.40
C TYR A 133 -0.41 1.84 3.51
N MET A 134 -1.42 1.08 3.08
CA MET A 134 -1.22 -0.11 2.24
C MET A 134 -0.55 0.23 0.90
N ASP A 135 -0.75 1.43 0.35
CA ASP A 135 -0.07 1.89 -0.87
C ASP A 135 1.46 1.87 -0.71
N ASN A 136 1.96 2.40 0.40
CA ASN A 136 3.38 2.35 0.75
C ASN A 136 3.85 0.90 0.93
N VAL A 137 3.13 0.10 1.73
CA VAL A 137 3.51 -1.29 2.05
C VAL A 137 3.53 -2.17 0.80
N LEU A 138 2.50 -2.08 -0.04
CA LEU A 138 2.43 -2.82 -1.30
C LEU A 138 3.64 -2.49 -2.19
N ALA A 139 3.95 -1.20 -2.35
CA ALA A 139 5.09 -0.76 -3.13
C ALA A 139 6.44 -1.16 -2.50
N HIS A 140 6.54 -1.15 -1.17
CA HIS A 140 7.70 -1.66 -0.43
C HIS A 140 7.94 -3.14 -0.72
N GLU A 141 6.91 -3.99 -0.56
CA GLU A 141 7.03 -5.43 -0.83
C GLU A 141 7.30 -5.72 -2.30
N LEU A 142 6.74 -4.93 -3.22
CA LEU A 142 7.10 -5.00 -4.64
C LEU A 142 8.57 -4.65 -4.87
N GLY A 143 9.12 -3.71 -4.12
CA GLY A 143 10.55 -3.41 -4.12
C GLY A 143 11.41 -4.63 -3.76
N HIS A 144 11.01 -5.43 -2.76
CA HIS A 144 11.66 -6.71 -2.43
C HIS A 144 11.52 -7.72 -3.57
N VAL A 145 10.31 -7.90 -4.12
CA VAL A 145 10.08 -8.80 -5.27
C VAL A 145 10.96 -8.42 -6.46
N PHE A 146 11.04 -7.14 -6.80
CA PHE A 146 11.88 -6.67 -7.88
C PHE A 146 13.36 -6.79 -7.55
N GLN A 147 13.75 -6.61 -6.30
CA GLN A 147 15.13 -6.82 -5.87
C GLN A 147 15.59 -8.26 -6.12
N PHE A 148 14.77 -9.28 -5.85
CA PHE A 148 15.15 -10.66 -6.18
C PHE A 148 15.29 -10.92 -7.69
N LYS A 149 14.82 -10.00 -8.55
CA LYS A 149 14.89 -10.08 -10.01
C LYS A 149 16.10 -9.36 -10.64
N PHE A 150 17.03 -8.85 -9.83
CA PHE A 150 18.37 -8.44 -10.29
C PHE A 150 19.30 -9.64 -10.54
N SER A 151 20.49 -9.34 -11.09
CA SER A 151 21.66 -10.22 -10.93
C SER A 151 21.91 -10.55 -9.44
N PRO A 152 22.00 -11.83 -9.05
CA PRO A 152 22.22 -12.26 -7.66
C PRO A 152 23.43 -11.60 -6.99
N THR A 153 24.46 -11.24 -7.75
CA THR A 153 25.65 -10.55 -7.22
C THR A 153 25.31 -9.13 -6.77
N LYS A 154 24.49 -8.40 -7.54
CA LYS A 154 24.10 -7.03 -7.20
C LYS A 154 23.09 -6.97 -6.06
N VAL A 155 22.19 -7.96 -5.98
CA VAL A 155 21.31 -8.17 -4.81
C VAL A 155 22.12 -8.32 -3.55
N ARG A 156 23.11 -9.24 -3.56
CA ARG A 156 23.96 -9.48 -2.39
C ARG A 156 24.71 -8.23 -1.95
N GLU A 157 25.30 -7.49 -2.90
CA GLU A 157 26.00 -6.23 -2.59
C GLU A 157 25.07 -5.21 -1.89
N LEU A 158 23.83 -5.06 -2.37
CA LEU A 158 22.84 -4.15 -1.79
C LEU A 158 22.33 -4.64 -0.43
N ASP A 159 22.08 -5.95 -0.30
CA ASP A 159 21.66 -6.59 0.95
C ASP A 159 22.70 -6.47 2.06
N TYR A 160 24.00 -6.57 1.72
CA TYR A 160 25.10 -6.34 2.66
C TYR A 160 25.08 -4.93 3.25
N VAL A 161 24.62 -3.93 2.48
CA VAL A 161 24.51 -2.55 2.95
C VAL A 161 23.23 -2.38 3.78
N ASN A 162 22.07 -2.72 3.20
CA ASN A 162 20.78 -2.74 3.86
C ASN A 162 19.72 -3.33 2.90
N GLY A 163 19.26 -4.56 3.16
CA GLY A 163 18.24 -5.22 2.33
C GLY A 163 16.86 -4.56 2.31
N GLN A 164 16.60 -3.54 3.14
CA GLN A 164 15.36 -2.77 3.13
C GLN A 164 15.46 -1.47 2.33
N LEU A 165 16.67 -1.06 1.93
CA LEU A 165 16.91 0.28 1.37
C LEU A 165 16.11 0.52 0.08
N MET A 166 16.08 -0.48 -0.79
CA MET A 166 15.36 -0.40 -2.05
C MET A 166 13.85 -0.41 -1.85
N ALA A 167 13.35 -1.37 -1.10
CA ALA A 167 11.93 -1.48 -0.77
C ALA A 167 11.40 -0.18 -0.13
N ASN A 168 12.15 0.39 0.82
CA ASN A 168 11.80 1.68 1.43
C ASN A 168 11.75 2.82 0.42
N ALA A 169 12.73 2.91 -0.49
CA ALA A 169 12.75 3.95 -1.52
C ALA A 169 11.54 3.85 -2.46
N ILE A 170 11.17 2.65 -2.89
CA ILE A 170 10.01 2.43 -3.76
C ILE A 170 8.69 2.70 -3.01
N GLY A 171 8.56 2.20 -1.78
CA GLY A 171 7.38 2.46 -0.94
C GLY A 171 7.12 3.94 -0.72
N LEU A 172 8.16 4.71 -0.35
CA LEU A 172 8.07 6.15 -0.13
C LEU A 172 7.72 6.92 -1.40
N GLU A 173 8.30 6.56 -2.55
CA GLU A 173 8.03 7.23 -3.82
C GLU A 173 6.57 7.04 -4.27
N VAL A 174 6.02 5.83 -4.12
CA VAL A 174 4.60 5.57 -4.42
C VAL A 174 3.69 6.31 -3.44
N GLU A 175 4.00 6.29 -2.14
CA GLU A 175 3.24 7.03 -1.13
C GLU A 175 3.22 8.54 -1.43
N GLU A 176 4.36 9.13 -1.78
CA GLU A 176 4.49 10.55 -2.11
C GLU A 176 3.76 10.90 -3.42
N LYS A 177 3.85 10.03 -4.43
CA LYS A 177 3.13 10.21 -5.70
C LYS A 177 1.62 10.20 -5.49
N ASN A 178 1.13 9.28 -4.67
CA ASN A 178 -0.29 9.20 -4.28
C ASN A 178 -0.70 10.44 -3.48
N TYR A 179 0.10 10.86 -2.51
CA TYR A 179 -0.14 12.08 -1.73
C TYR A 179 -0.31 13.30 -2.64
N LYS A 180 0.63 13.51 -3.57
CA LYS A 180 0.59 14.61 -4.55
C LYS A 180 -0.65 14.54 -5.45
N ALA A 181 -1.05 13.34 -5.88
CA ALA A 181 -2.26 13.15 -6.67
C ALA A 181 -3.53 13.51 -5.89
N ILE A 182 -3.61 13.15 -4.61
CA ILE A 182 -4.72 13.49 -3.71
C ILE A 182 -4.78 14.99 -3.47
N CYS A 183 -3.64 15.63 -3.14
CA CYS A 183 -3.54 17.09 -3.02
C CYS A 183 -4.08 17.78 -4.28
N LYS A 184 -3.62 17.34 -5.45
CA LYS A 184 -4.08 17.88 -6.74
C LYS A 184 -5.58 17.69 -6.97
N GLN A 185 -6.13 16.51 -6.65
CA GLN A 185 -7.56 16.22 -6.77
C GLN A 185 -8.41 17.11 -5.86
N MET A 186 -7.96 17.32 -4.62
CA MET A 186 -8.63 18.19 -3.65
C MET A 186 -8.39 19.68 -3.96
N GLY A 187 -7.37 19.99 -4.76
CA GLY A 187 -6.87 21.33 -5.04
C GLY A 187 -6.32 22.02 -3.79
N VAL A 188 -5.58 21.29 -2.98
CA VAL A 188 -4.90 21.77 -1.77
C VAL A 188 -3.39 21.58 -1.94
N ASP A 189 -2.59 22.35 -1.22
CA ASP A 189 -1.13 22.25 -1.27
C ASP A 189 -0.65 21.04 -0.46
N GLU A 190 -1.25 20.88 0.73
CA GLU A 190 -0.93 19.79 1.65
C GLU A 190 -2.20 19.31 2.36
N TYR A 191 -2.21 18.05 2.77
CA TYR A 191 -3.18 17.54 3.74
C TYR A 191 -2.54 16.59 4.76
N LYS A 192 -3.25 16.37 5.87
CA LYS A 192 -2.98 15.34 6.87
C LYS A 192 -4.31 14.75 7.32
N ASP A 193 -4.43 13.44 7.24
CA ASP A 193 -5.62 12.72 7.70
C ASP A 193 -5.23 11.62 8.68
N ARG A 194 -5.73 11.74 9.92
CA ARG A 194 -5.49 10.76 10.99
C ARG A 194 -6.75 10.01 11.41
N GLY A 195 -7.83 10.10 10.64
CA GLY A 195 -9.13 9.50 10.95
C GLY A 195 -9.93 10.24 12.02
N TRP A 196 -9.28 10.83 13.03
CA TRP A 196 -9.90 11.70 14.04
C TRP A 196 -9.66 13.20 13.79
N MET A 197 -8.79 13.52 12.83
CA MET A 197 -8.42 14.87 12.44
C MET A 197 -8.18 14.91 10.94
N PHE A 198 -8.73 15.93 10.29
CA PHE A 198 -8.42 16.31 8.93
C PHE A 198 -7.87 17.74 8.92
N GLN A 199 -6.64 17.90 8.44
CA GLN A 199 -5.97 19.18 8.27
C GLN A 199 -5.57 19.36 6.81
N PHE A 200 -5.71 20.56 6.27
CA PHE A 200 -5.27 20.89 4.92
C PHE A 200 -4.73 22.31 4.83
N LYS A 201 -3.84 22.53 3.86
CA LYS A 201 -3.28 23.83 3.51
C LYS A 201 -3.73 24.23 2.11
N TYR A 202 -4.22 25.45 1.96
CA TYR A 202 -4.59 26.04 0.69
C TYR A 202 -4.12 27.49 0.68
N LYS A 203 -3.17 27.82 -0.21
CA LYS A 203 -2.42 29.07 -0.18
C LYS A 203 -1.83 29.29 1.23
N ASP A 204 -2.08 30.45 1.83
CA ASP A 204 -1.63 30.81 3.17
C ASP A 204 -2.62 30.41 4.27
N THR A 205 -3.71 29.71 3.93
CA THR A 205 -4.74 29.29 4.90
C THR A 205 -4.55 27.84 5.30
N THR A 206 -4.60 27.57 6.61
CA THR A 206 -4.64 26.22 7.16
C THR A 206 -6.02 25.94 7.76
N GLY A 207 -6.74 24.97 7.21
CA GLY A 207 -7.99 24.46 7.76
C GLY A 207 -7.74 23.22 8.62
N SER A 208 -8.35 23.14 9.81
CA SER A 208 -8.23 21.97 10.70
C SER A 208 -9.59 21.60 11.28
N ILE A 209 -9.94 20.32 11.17
CA ILE A 209 -11.22 19.76 11.63
C ILE A 209 -10.93 18.54 12.48
N TYR A 210 -11.40 18.57 13.73
CA TYR A 210 -11.27 17.49 14.69
C TYR A 210 -12.59 16.75 14.81
N ARG A 211 -12.81 15.81 13.88
CA ARG A 211 -13.97 14.94 13.90
C ARG A 211 -13.55 13.57 13.41
N LYS A 212 -14.13 12.53 14.01
CA LYS A 212 -13.87 11.16 13.64
C LYS A 212 -14.59 10.81 12.32
N ASP A 213 -13.92 10.01 11.49
CA ASP A 213 -14.48 9.33 10.34
C ASP A 213 -15.14 10.27 9.31
N LEU A 214 -14.52 11.42 9.03
CA LEU A 214 -14.96 12.29 7.93
C LEU A 214 -15.00 11.51 6.61
N SER A 215 -16.14 11.56 5.93
CA SER A 215 -16.23 11.06 4.56
C SER A 215 -15.48 11.97 3.58
N GLU A 216 -15.07 11.41 2.43
CA GLU A 216 -14.42 12.18 1.36
C GLU A 216 -15.29 13.33 0.86
N ALA A 217 -16.61 13.13 0.78
CA ALA A 217 -17.56 14.17 0.38
C ALA A 217 -17.59 15.33 1.38
N GLU A 218 -17.56 15.03 2.68
CA GLU A 218 -17.53 16.07 3.71
C GLU A 218 -16.21 16.83 3.71
N LYS A 219 -15.07 16.13 3.55
CA LYS A 219 -13.76 16.78 3.40
C LYS A 219 -13.79 17.74 2.21
N PHE A 220 -14.31 17.30 1.07
CA PHE A 220 -14.42 18.14 -0.12
C PHE A 220 -15.30 19.37 0.12
N GLN A 221 -16.47 19.21 0.73
CA GLN A 221 -17.36 20.33 1.07
C GLN A 221 -16.68 21.35 2.00
N ILE A 222 -15.92 20.89 2.99
CA ILE A 222 -15.19 21.77 3.91
C ILE A 222 -14.10 22.55 3.17
N ILE A 223 -13.33 21.89 2.30
CA ILE A 223 -12.31 22.55 1.48
C ILE A 223 -12.96 23.61 0.59
N GLN A 224 -14.08 23.30 -0.07
CA GLN A 224 -14.80 24.26 -0.90
C GLN A 224 -15.31 25.47 -0.10
N ARG A 225 -15.79 25.26 1.13
CA ARG A 225 -16.20 26.38 2.01
C ARG A 225 -15.01 27.30 2.34
N VAL A 226 -13.84 26.76 2.63
CA VAL A 226 -12.62 27.56 2.91
C VAL A 226 -12.11 28.28 1.67
N LYS A 227 -12.19 27.63 0.49
CA LYS A 227 -11.85 28.27 -0.79
C LYS A 227 -12.79 29.42 -1.12
N ASN A 228 -14.09 29.23 -0.90
CA ASN A 228 -15.13 30.21 -1.22
C ASN A 228 -15.28 31.31 -0.15
N SER A 229 -14.76 31.12 1.06
CA SER A 229 -14.78 32.16 2.09
C SER A 229 -13.85 33.33 1.78
N GLY A 230 -13.04 33.26 0.72
CA GLY A 230 -12.40 34.43 0.11
C GLY A 230 -11.59 35.27 1.09
N LEU A 231 -10.67 34.67 1.86
CA LEU A 231 -9.57 35.44 2.48
C LEU A 231 -8.54 35.84 1.40
N ASP A 232 -9.02 36.35 0.26
CA ASP A 232 -8.25 37.09 -0.71
C ASP A 232 -8.57 38.58 -0.46
N GLU A 233 -7.51 39.36 -0.18
CA GLU A 233 -7.40 40.83 -0.07
C GLU A 233 -7.63 41.50 1.31
N TYR A 234 -6.51 41.73 2.02
CA TYR A 234 -6.23 43.01 2.68
C TYR A 234 -4.97 43.62 2.06
#